data_AF-A0A966J3F9-F1
#
_entry.id   AF-A0A966J3F9-F1
#
_cell.length_a   1.000
_cell.length_b   1.000
_cell.length_c   1.000
_cell.angle_alpha   90.00
_cell.angle_beta   90.00
_cell.angle_gamma   90.00
#
_symmetry.space_group_name_H-M   'P 1'
#
loop_
_entity.id
_entity.type
_entity.pdbx_description
1 polymer ?
#
loop_
_entity_poly.entity_id
_entity_poly.type
_entity_poly.pdbx_seq_one_letter_code
_entity_poly.pdbx_strand_id
1 'polypeptide(L)'
;MGPVETDSGPPVRLDSTAQGTRLVMDPKPGDQINALQPPVLQTTDGRRLEFRGSAVTTDSAYFVGDVVLPLEGTALPLEGTLTISYCRAGEKLCRTAKRAVRIGV
;
A
#
# COMPACT_ATOMS: atom_id res chain seq x y z
N MET A 1 -14.13 -19.87 -18.86
CA MET A 1 -13.04 -18.91 -18.51
C MET A 1 -13.56 -18.08 -17.36
N GLY A 2 -13.01 -18.27 -16.15
CA GLY A 2 -13.35 -17.42 -15.00
C GLY A 2 -12.80 -16.00 -15.21
N PRO A 3 -13.31 -15.00 -14.47
CA PRO A 3 -12.76 -13.66 -14.54
C PRO A 3 -11.27 -13.72 -14.21
N VAL A 4 -10.43 -13.12 -15.06
CA VAL A 4 -9.04 -12.84 -14.72
C VAL A 4 -9.12 -11.80 -13.62
N GLU A 5 -9.09 -12.23 -12.35
CA GLU A 5 -8.96 -11.31 -11.22
C GLU A 5 -7.69 -10.50 -11.48
N THR A 6 -7.87 -9.24 -11.83
CA THR A 6 -6.77 -8.33 -12.13
C THR A 6 -6.06 -8.14 -10.80
N ASP A 7 -4.84 -8.68 -10.67
CA ASP A 7 -4.10 -8.65 -9.42
C ASP A 7 -3.87 -7.18 -9.00
N SER A 8 -4.73 -6.73 -8.09
CA SER A 8 -4.80 -5.34 -7.64
C SER A 8 -3.80 -5.05 -6.52
N GLY A 9 -2.89 -6.00 -6.26
CA GLY A 9 -1.87 -5.93 -5.22
C GLY A 9 -2.42 -6.15 -3.80
N PRO A 10 -1.54 -6.07 -2.78
CA PRO A 10 -1.89 -6.21 -1.38
C PRO A 10 -3.04 -5.28 -0.98
N PRO A 11 -4.11 -5.75 -0.33
CA PRO A 11 -5.19 -4.88 0.16
C PRO A 11 -4.66 -3.82 1.13
N VAL A 12 -5.43 -2.74 1.31
CA VAL A 12 -5.18 -1.70 2.32
C VAL A 12 -6.38 -1.62 3.23
N ARG A 13 -6.11 -1.50 4.54
CA ARG A 13 -7.13 -1.31 5.57
C ARG A 13 -6.95 0.03 6.24
N LEU A 14 -8.06 0.66 6.62
CA LEU A 14 -8.05 1.83 7.48
C LEU A 14 -7.93 1.35 8.93
N ASP A 15 -6.97 1.89 9.65
CA ASP A 15 -6.76 1.61 11.07
C ASP A 15 -6.86 2.93 11.85
N SER A 16 -7.82 3.00 12.75
CA SER A 16 -8.09 4.17 13.59
C SER A 16 -7.61 3.86 15.00
N THR A 17 -6.52 4.52 15.41
CA THR A 17 -5.90 4.33 16.72
C THR A 17 -6.05 5.58 17.57
N ALA A 18 -5.72 5.50 18.86
CA ALA A 18 -5.65 6.68 19.72
C ALA A 18 -4.62 7.73 19.23
N GLN A 19 -3.67 7.33 18.37
CA GLN A 19 -2.64 8.19 17.78
C GLN A 19 -3.09 8.83 16.45
N GLY A 20 -4.31 8.53 15.99
CA GLY A 20 -4.86 9.00 14.72
C GLY A 20 -5.16 7.86 13.76
N THR A 21 -5.51 8.27 12.53
CA THR A 21 -5.92 7.36 11.46
C THR A 21 -4.73 7.06 10.55
N ARG A 22 -4.60 5.81 10.11
CA ARG A 22 -3.57 5.38 9.15
C ARG A 22 -4.13 4.36 8.18
N LEU A 23 -3.56 4.29 7.00
CA LEU A 23 -3.74 3.17 6.09
C LEU A 23 -2.63 2.16 6.34
N VAL A 24 -3.00 0.89 6.42
CA VAL A 24 -2.07 -0.22 6.62
C VAL A 24 -2.20 -1.16 5.44
N MET A 25 -1.08 -1.52 4.81
CA MET A 25 -1.07 -2.59 3.82
C MET A 25 -1.19 -3.94 4.50
N ASP A 26 -1.97 -4.84 3.89
CA ASP A 26 -2.26 -6.17 4.43
C ASP A 26 -1.83 -7.25 3.42
N PRO A 27 -0.51 -7.42 3.16
CA PRO A 27 0.00 -8.43 2.24
C PRO A 27 -0.30 -9.84 2.77
N LYS A 28 -0.51 -10.80 1.87
CA LYS A 28 -0.64 -12.22 2.28
C LYS A 28 0.71 -12.72 2.83
N PRO A 29 0.72 -13.75 3.69
CA PRO A 29 1.96 -14.34 4.17
C PRO A 29 2.90 -14.72 3.01
N GLY A 30 4.15 -14.24 3.07
CA GLY A 30 5.17 -14.47 2.05
C GLY A 30 5.17 -13.46 0.89
N ASP A 31 4.11 -12.65 0.73
CA ASP A 31 4.17 -11.51 -0.19
C ASP A 31 5.13 -10.44 0.36
N GLN A 32 5.81 -9.74 -0.54
CA GLN A 32 6.77 -8.71 -0.19
C GLN A 32 6.40 -7.40 -0.87
N ILE A 33 6.47 -6.29 -0.13
CA ILE A 33 6.24 -4.95 -0.65
C ILE A 33 7.60 -4.32 -0.97
N ASN A 34 7.78 -3.85 -2.20
CA ASN A 34 9.03 -3.30 -2.66
C ASN A 34 9.33 -1.97 -1.95
N ALA A 35 10.50 -1.87 -1.31
CA ALA A 35 10.96 -0.67 -0.62
C ALA A 35 11.73 0.30 -1.54
N LEU A 36 12.29 -0.20 -2.65
CA LEU A 36 12.94 0.64 -3.68
C LEU A 36 11.91 1.42 -4.51
N GLN A 37 10.69 0.90 -4.58
CA GLN A 37 9.53 1.57 -5.18
C GLN A 37 8.39 1.58 -4.15
N PRO A 38 8.49 2.45 -3.13
CA PRO A 38 7.48 2.51 -2.08
C PRO A 38 6.09 2.70 -2.67
N PRO A 39 5.05 2.11 -2.06
CA PRO A 39 3.70 2.34 -2.50
C PRO A 39 3.29 3.79 -2.31
N VAL A 40 2.58 4.32 -3.31
CA VAL A 40 2.19 5.72 -3.35
C VAL A 40 0.71 5.84 -3.66
N LEU A 41 -0.01 6.56 -2.81
CA LEU A 41 -1.36 7.03 -3.09
C LEU A 41 -1.29 8.44 -3.67
N GLN A 42 -1.68 8.58 -4.92
CA GLN A 42 -1.87 9.87 -5.55
C GLN A 42 -3.35 10.24 -5.45
N THR A 43 -3.63 11.27 -4.66
CA THR A 43 -5.00 11.74 -4.40
C THR A 43 -5.53 12.55 -5.58
N THR A 44 -6.85 12.67 -5.67
CA THR A 44 -7.52 13.47 -6.71
C THR A 44 -7.23 14.97 -6.59
N ASP A 45 -6.92 15.45 -5.38
CA ASP A 45 -6.45 16.83 -5.12
C ASP A 45 -4.97 17.06 -5.48
N GLY A 46 -4.27 16.05 -6.02
CA GLY A 46 -2.90 16.15 -6.51
C GLY A 46 -1.82 15.89 -5.46
N ARG A 47 -2.16 15.62 -4.20
CA ARG A 47 -1.19 15.20 -3.19
C ARG A 47 -0.63 13.80 -3.51
N ARG A 48 0.63 13.60 -3.13
CA ARG A 48 1.32 12.32 -3.23
C ARG A 48 1.67 11.85 -1.84
N LEU A 49 1.03 10.78 -1.40
CA LEU A 49 1.17 10.20 -0.07
C LEU A 49 1.90 8.86 -0.17
N GLU A 50 3.03 8.73 0.50
CA GLU A 50 3.91 7.56 0.40
C GLU A 50 3.79 6.67 1.64
N PHE A 51 3.60 5.36 1.41
CA PHE A 51 3.61 4.38 2.48
C PHE A 51 5.05 4.12 2.96
N ARG A 52 5.22 3.89 4.26
CA ARG A 52 6.50 3.61 4.92
C ARG A 52 6.40 2.34 5.74
N GLY A 53 7.39 1.47 5.62
CA GLY A 53 7.59 0.36 6.54
C GLY A 53 8.38 0.77 7.78
N SER A 54 8.27 -0.03 8.85
CA SER A 54 9.06 0.15 10.08
C SER A 54 10.56 -0.15 9.89
N ALA A 55 10.88 -1.04 8.96
CA ALA A 55 12.22 -1.44 8.59
C ALA A 55 12.23 -1.94 7.14
N VAL A 56 13.43 -2.22 6.62
CA VAL A 56 13.63 -2.89 5.33
C VAL A 56 14.50 -4.13 5.52
N THR A 57 14.46 -5.03 4.56
CA THR A 57 15.37 -6.19 4.50
C THR A 57 16.82 -5.73 4.38
N THR A 58 17.78 -6.61 4.69
CA THR A 58 19.22 -6.27 4.67
C THR A 58 19.71 -5.78 3.30
N ASP A 59 19.12 -6.29 2.22
CA ASP A 59 19.37 -5.85 0.84
C ASP A 59 18.59 -4.57 0.47
N SER A 60 17.82 -4.00 1.41
CA SER A 60 16.95 -2.84 1.25
C SER A 60 15.88 -2.98 0.15
N ALA A 61 15.62 -4.20 -0.32
CA ALA A 61 14.71 -4.44 -1.44
C ALA A 61 13.24 -4.39 -1.00
N TYR A 62 12.93 -4.81 0.23
CA TYR A 62 11.56 -5.00 0.70
C TYR A 62 11.33 -4.37 2.06
N PHE A 63 10.10 -3.92 2.32
CA PHE A 63 9.70 -3.51 3.66
C PHE A 63 9.53 -4.72 4.59
N VAL A 64 9.82 -4.50 5.87
CA VAL A 64 9.63 -5.47 6.96
C VAL A 64 8.63 -4.90 7.97
N GLY A 65 7.68 -5.75 8.38
CA GLY A 65 6.59 -5.38 9.28
C GLY A 65 5.47 -4.59 8.58
N ASP A 66 4.72 -3.84 9.38
CA ASP A 66 3.60 -3.05 8.85
C ASP A 66 4.10 -1.94 7.92
N VAL A 67 3.49 -1.85 6.74
CA VAL A 67 3.68 -0.78 5.77
C VAL A 67 2.49 0.16 5.86
N VAL A 68 2.74 1.36 6.35
CA VAL A 68 1.68 2.30 6.77
C VAL A 68 1.80 3.65 6.10
N LEU A 69 0.66 4.30 5.92
CA LEU A 69 0.54 5.70 5.54
C LEU A 69 -0.30 6.41 6.61
N PRO A 70 0.30 7.25 7.46
CA PRO A 70 -0.45 8.09 8.39
C PRO A 70 -1.36 9.06 7.62
N LEU A 71 -2.60 9.19 8.07
CA LEU A 71 -3.54 10.19 7.58
C LEU A 71 -3.70 11.27 8.65
N GLU A 72 -3.30 12.50 8.35
CA GLU A 72 -3.55 13.63 9.24
C GLU A 72 -5.05 13.92 9.35
N GLY A 73 -5.51 14.45 10.49
CA GLY A 73 -6.94 14.49 10.86
C GLY A 73 -7.91 15.19 9.89
N THR A 74 -7.42 15.95 8.91
CA THR A 74 -8.21 16.60 7.84
C THR A 74 -8.16 15.86 6.49
N ALA A 75 -7.47 14.72 6.41
CA ALA A 75 -7.22 14.02 5.15
C ALA A 75 -8.39 13.15 4.66
N LEU A 76 -9.56 13.19 5.31
CA LEU A 76 -10.76 12.46 4.90
C LEU A 76 -11.92 13.42 4.53
N PRO A 77 -12.74 13.10 3.51
CA PRO A 77 -12.69 11.91 2.66
C PRO A 77 -11.48 11.93 1.71
N LEU A 78 -10.94 10.75 1.42
CA LEU A 78 -9.76 10.58 0.57
C LEU A 78 -10.11 9.74 -0.65
N GLU A 79 -9.92 10.30 -1.85
CA GLU A 79 -10.01 9.57 -3.10
C GLU A 79 -8.70 9.69 -3.88
N GLY A 80 -8.26 8.61 -4.51
CA GLY A 80 -7.04 8.60 -5.29
C GLY A 80 -6.74 7.28 -5.98
N THR A 81 -5.59 7.23 -6.64
CA THR A 81 -5.02 6.03 -7.24
C THR A 81 -3.81 5.58 -6.43
N LEU A 82 -3.88 4.38 -5.87
CA LEU A 82 -2.77 3.72 -5.19
C LEU A 82 -1.96 2.91 -6.21
N THR A 83 -0.67 3.21 -6.29
CA THR A 83 0.33 2.43 -7.03
C THR A 83 1.18 1.64 -6.05
N ILE A 84 1.31 0.33 -6.27
CA ILE A 84 2.04 -0.59 -5.38
C ILE A 84 2.97 -1.43 -6.22
N SER A 85 4.24 -1.52 -5.82
CA SER A 85 5.19 -2.51 -6.33
C SER A 85 5.35 -3.63 -5.29
N TYR A 86 5.06 -4.87 -5.68
CA TYR A 86 5.04 -6.02 -4.76
C TYR A 86 5.43 -7.31 -5.49
N CYS A 87 5.99 -8.25 -4.76
CA CYS A 87 6.27 -9.61 -5.21
C CYS A 87 5.32 -10.57 -4.46
N ARG A 88 4.67 -11.51 -5.16
CA ARG A 88 3.95 -12.58 -4.46
C ARG A 88 4.93 -13.58 -3.85
N ALA A 89 4.47 -14.35 -2.87
CA ALA A 89 5.27 -15.40 -2.26
C ALA A 89 5.93 -16.33 -3.30
N GLY A 90 7.27 -16.38 -3.29
CA GLY A 90 8.07 -17.21 -4.21
C GLY A 90 8.31 -16.60 -5.59
N GLU A 91 7.76 -15.41 -5.89
CA GLU A 91 8.06 -14.72 -7.14
C GLU A 91 9.43 -14.05 -7.08
N LYS A 92 10.17 -14.12 -8.20
CA LYS A 92 11.47 -13.44 -8.37
C LYS A 92 11.35 -12.06 -9.02
N LEU A 93 10.16 -11.72 -9.52
CA LEU A 93 9.89 -10.48 -10.24
C LEU A 93 8.68 -9.81 -9.60
N CYS A 94 8.90 -8.59 -9.10
CA CYS A 94 7.81 -7.80 -8.55
C CYS A 94 6.93 -7.25 -9.68
N ARG A 95 5.64 -7.18 -9.37
CA ARG A 95 4.60 -6.63 -10.22
C ARG A 95 4.24 -5.25 -9.71
N THR A 96 3.72 -4.41 -10.61
CA THR A 96 3.13 -3.13 -10.24
C THR A 96 1.61 -3.22 -10.41
N ALA A 97 0.87 -2.93 -9.36
CA ALA A 97 -0.58 -2.74 -9.43
C ALA A 97 -0.95 -1.27 -9.26
N LYS A 98 -2.03 -0.88 -9.93
CA LYS A 98 -2.69 0.42 -9.73
C LYS A 98 -4.16 0.18 -9.43
N ARG A 99 -4.69 0.80 -8.40
CA ARG A 99 -6.12 0.72 -8.07
C ARG A 99 -6.66 2.03 -7.52
N ALA A 100 -7.95 2.27 -7.73
CA ALA A 100 -8.65 3.34 -7.05
C ALA A 100 -8.82 3.02 -5.56
N VAL A 101 -8.68 4.04 -4.71
CA VAL A 101 -8.92 3.98 -3.27
C VAL A 101 -9.87 5.12 -2.92
N ARG A 102 -10.90 4.82 -2.12
CA ARG A 102 -11.87 5.77 -1.58
C ARG A 102 -12.07 5.48 -0.09
N ILE A 103 -11.90 6.48 0.77
CA ILE A 103 -12.00 6.35 2.23
C ILE A 103 -12.89 7.47 2.77
N GLY A 104 -13.80 7.12 3.69
CA GLY A 104 -14.67 8.10 4.36
C GLY A 104 -15.93 8.48 3.58
N VAL A 105 -16.48 7.55 2.80
CA VAL A 105 -17.83 7.65 2.19
C VAL A 105 -18.90 7.05 3.10
#